data_AF-A0A1Y2N1U3-F1
#
_entry.id   AF-A0A1Y2N1U3-F1
#
_cell.length_a   1.000
_cell.length_b   1.000
_cell.length_c   1.000
_cell.angle_alpha   90.00
_cell.angle_beta   90.00
_cell.angle_gamma   90.00
#
_symmetry.space_group_name_H-M   'P 1'
#
loop_
_entity.id
_entity.type
_entity.pdbx_description
1 polymer ?
#
loop_
_entity_poly.entity_id
_entity_poly.type
_entity_poly.pdbx_seq_one_letter_code
_entity_poly.pdbx_strand_id
1 'polypeptide(L)' 'MDEDRAVALVAAFAALAGREIADAEARATVAHSRALSPGAANAIWGRLRQAPGTVSLRDYLAMTLRFVEQEPPTR' A
#
# COMPACT_ATOMS: atom_id res chain seq x y z
N MET A 1 -9.24 -1.60 10.06
CA MET A 1 -8.68 -2.88 9.60
C MET A 1 -7.87 -3.45 10.75
N ASP A 2 -8.08 -4.72 11.09
CA ASP A 2 -7.31 -5.44 12.11
C ASP A 2 -5.82 -5.50 11.71
N GLU A 3 -4.92 -5.33 12.66
CA GLU A 3 -3.46 -5.33 12.41
C GLU A 3 -2.99 -6.67 11.86
N ASP A 4 -3.48 -7.79 12.40
CA ASP A 4 -3.09 -9.12 11.94
C ASP A 4 -3.58 -9.37 10.50
N ARG A 5 -4.74 -8.81 10.15
CA ARG A 5 -5.22 -8.84 8.75
C ARG A 5 -4.35 -8.00 7.83
N ALA A 6 -3.87 -6.84 8.28
CA ALA A 6 -2.97 -6.00 7.49
C ALA A 6 -1.62 -6.69 7.26
N VAL A 7 -1.08 -7.34 8.29
CA VAL A 7 0.17 -8.13 8.21
C VAL A 7 0.03 -9.29 7.23
N ALA A 8 -1.06 -10.07 7.34
CA ALA A 8 -1.33 -11.18 6.42
C ALA A 8 -1.46 -10.70 4.96
N LEU A 9 -2.08 -9.53 4.75
CA LEU A 9 -2.21 -8.94 3.42
C LEU A 9 -0.86 -8.52 2.82
N VAL A 10 0.04 -7.95 3.63
CA VAL A 10 1.40 -7.58 3.19
C VAL A 10 2.18 -8.83 2.78
N ALA A 11 2.10 -9.91 3.55
CA ALA A 11 2.73 -11.19 3.19
C ALA A 11 2.17 -11.77 1.88
N ALA A 12 0.85 -11.72 1.68
CA ALA A 12 0.22 -12.19 0.45
C ALA A 12 0.66 -11.37 -0.78
N PHE A 13 0.79 -10.04 -0.66
CA PHE A 13 1.30 -9.21 -1.75
C PHE A 13 2.77 -9.47 -2.07
N ALA A 14 3.61 -9.69 -1.06
CA ALA A 14 4.99 -10.07 -1.28
C ALA A 14 5.08 -11.39 -2.05
N ALA A 15 4.28 -12.40 -1.65
CA ALA A 15 4.23 -13.69 -2.34
C ALA A 15 3.77 -13.55 -3.81
N LEU A 16 2.77 -12.71 -4.08
CA LEU A 16 2.35 -12.39 -5.46
C LEU A 16 3.46 -11.71 -6.28
N ALA A 17 4.33 -10.95 -5.63
CA ALA A 17 5.52 -10.36 -6.23
C ALA A 17 6.70 -11.35 -6.33
N GLY A 18 6.51 -12.62 -5.98
CA GLY A 18 7.54 -13.66 -6.02
C GLY A 18 8.57 -13.55 -4.91
N ARG A 19 8.24 -12.86 -3.80
CA ARG A 19 9.12 -12.66 -2.65
C ARG A 19 8.47 -13.14 -1.36
N GLU A 20 9.16 -14.02 -0.66
CA GLU A 20 8.77 -14.37 0.71
C GLU A 20 9.31 -13.33 1.70
N ILE A 21 8.51 -12.97 2.69
CA ILE A 21 8.89 -12.06 3.78
C ILE A 21 8.51 -12.67 5.12
N ALA A 22 9.31 -12.38 6.14
CA ALA A 22 9.03 -12.84 7.50
C ALA A 22 7.91 -12.00 8.14
N ASP A 23 7.24 -12.55 9.15
CA ASP A 23 6.18 -11.87 9.91
C ASP A 23 6.66 -10.52 10.49
N ALA A 24 7.91 -10.48 10.99
CA ALA A 24 8.52 -9.25 11.50
C ALA A 24 8.65 -8.16 10.42
N GLU A 25 8.97 -8.53 9.18
CA GLU A 25 9.05 -7.59 8.06
C GLU A 25 7.65 -7.10 7.65
N ALA A 26 6.65 -8.00 7.64
CA ALA A 26 5.28 -7.63 7.37
C ALA A 26 4.73 -6.66 8.44
N ARG A 27 4.97 -6.92 9.73
CA ARG A 27 4.62 -6.01 10.84
C ARG A 27 5.33 -4.66 10.72
N ALA A 28 6.64 -4.65 10.43
CA ALA A 28 7.39 -3.42 10.23
C ALA A 28 6.84 -2.60 9.06
N THR A 29 6.43 -3.26 7.97
CA THR A 29 5.81 -2.61 6.80
C THR A 29 4.47 -1.96 7.17
N VAL A 30 3.62 -2.66 7.91
CA VAL A 30 2.35 -2.11 8.41
C VAL A 30 2.60 -0.90 9.31
N ALA A 31 3.51 -1.02 10.29
CA ALA A 31 3.87 0.08 11.18
C ALA A 31 4.40 1.29 10.40
N HIS A 32 5.29 1.06 9.42
CA HIS A 32 5.83 2.11 8.58
C HIS A 32 4.72 2.81 7.75
N SER A 33 3.81 2.04 7.15
CA SER A 33 2.70 2.60 6.37
C SER A 33 1.80 3.52 7.20
N ARG A 34 1.58 3.20 8.48
CA ARG A 34 0.78 4.02 9.41
C ARG A 34 1.49 5.30 9.82
N ALA A 35 2.81 5.33 9.77
CA ALA A 35 3.64 6.49 10.07
C ALA A 35 3.87 7.40 8.85
N LEU A 36 3.45 6.99 7.64
CA LEU A 36 3.63 7.80 6.44
C LEU A 36 2.76 9.06 6.52
N SER A 37 3.36 10.19 6.17
CA SER A 37 2.58 11.41 5.94
C SER A 37 1.73 11.25 4.68
N PRO A 38 0.58 11.94 4.59
CA PRO A 38 -0.26 11.92 3.39
C PRO A 38 0.51 12.29 2.11
N GLY A 39 1.43 13.26 2.19
CA GLY A 39 2.27 13.66 1.05
C GLY A 39 3.22 12.56 0.58
N ALA A 40 3.81 11.81 1.51
CA ALA A 40 4.69 10.68 1.17
C ALA A 40 3.89 9.52 0.54
N ALA A 41 2.72 9.21 1.10
CA ALA A 41 1.81 8.20 0.54
C ALA A 41 1.38 8.57 -0.89
N ASN A 42 0.99 9.83 -1.12
CA ASN A 42 0.60 10.33 -2.43
C ASN A 42 1.75 10.32 -3.45
N ALA A 43 2.98 10.61 -3.03
CA ALA A 43 4.15 10.53 -3.90
C ALA A 43 4.44 9.09 -4.34
N ILE A 44 4.35 8.12 -3.41
CA ILE A 44 4.47 6.69 -3.72
C ILE A 44 3.37 6.27 -4.69
N TRP A 45 2.12 6.65 -4.42
CA TRP A 45 1.00 6.39 -5.30
C TRP A 45 1.20 6.95 -6.70
N GLY A 46 1.63 8.21 -6.82
CA GLY A 46 1.88 8.87 -8.10
C GLY A 46 2.95 8.16 -8.95
N ARG A 47 4.06 7.75 -8.33
CA ARG A 47 5.11 6.97 -9.00
C ARG A 47 4.60 5.61 -9.46
N LEU A 48 3.86 4.92 -8.59
CA LEU A 48 3.21 3.68 -8.96
C LEU A 48 2.29 3.93 -10.15
N ARG A 49 1.37 4.90 -10.09
CA ARG A 49 0.38 5.22 -11.14
C ARG A 49 0.98 5.25 -12.56
N GLN A 50 2.21 5.73 -12.68
CA GLN A 50 2.93 5.88 -13.95
C GLN A 50 3.69 4.63 -14.41
N ALA A 51 3.84 3.59 -13.58
CA ALA A 51 4.52 2.35 -13.93
C ALA A 51 3.62 1.44 -14.80
N PRO A 52 4.00 1.11 -16.05
CA PRO A 52 3.26 0.17 -16.89
C PRO A 52 3.34 -1.26 -16.29
N GLY A 53 2.20 -1.96 -16.21
CA GLY A 53 2.11 -3.36 -15.73
C GLY A 53 1.56 -3.54 -14.31
N THR A 54 1.19 -2.46 -13.61
CA THR A 54 0.69 -2.51 -12.21
C THR A 54 -0.78 -2.09 -12.05
N VAL A 55 -1.49 -1.89 -13.16
CA VAL A 55 -2.88 -1.38 -13.22
C VAL A 55 -3.85 -2.28 -12.43
N SER A 56 -3.83 -3.59 -12.66
CA SER A 56 -4.78 -4.53 -12.04
C SER A 56 -4.62 -4.64 -10.52
N LEU A 57 -3.38 -4.59 -10.02
CA LEU A 57 -3.09 -4.65 -8.58
C LEU A 57 -3.45 -3.33 -7.87
N ARG A 58 -3.33 -2.22 -8.61
CA ARG A 58 -3.56 -0.85 -8.13
C ARG A 58 -5.05 -0.55 -7.92
N ASP A 59 -5.90 -0.97 -8.84
CA ASP A 59 -7.36 -0.84 -8.71
C ASP A 59 -7.89 -1.70 -7.55
N TYR A 60 -7.33 -2.89 -7.36
CA TYR A 60 -7.67 -3.76 -6.24
C TYR A 60 -7.25 -3.16 -4.88
N LEU A 61 -6.06 -2.56 -4.81
CA LEU A 61 -5.58 -1.85 -3.62
C LEU A 61 -6.41 -0.60 -3.30
N ALA A 62 -6.75 0.21 -4.30
CA ALA A 62 -7.60 1.40 -4.11
C ALA A 62 -8.99 1.04 -3.57
N MET A 63 -9.60 -0.01 -4.12
CA MET A 63 -10.93 -0.49 -3.71
C MET A 63 -10.90 -1.12 -2.32
N THR A 64 -9.85 -1.88 -1.98
CA THR A 64 -9.71 -2.57 -0.68
C THR A 64 -9.34 -1.60 0.45
N LEU A 65 -8.51 -0.59 0.18
CA LEU A 65 -8.04 0.36 1.19
C LEU A 65 -8.98 1.55 1.41
N ARG A 66 -10.08 1.67 0.64
CA ARG A 66 -10.91 2.89 0.60
C ARG A 66 -10.04 4.14 0.45
N PHE A 67 -9.04 4.08 -0.42
CA PHE A 67 -8.20 5.25 -0.72
C PHE A 67 -9.08 6.26 -1.45
N VAL A 68 -9.75 7.13 -0.69
CA VAL A 68 -10.36 8.32 -1.23
C VAL A 68 -9.19 9.22 -1.60
N GLU A 69 -8.93 9.32 -2.90
CA GLU A 69 -8.06 10.34 -3.48
C GLU A 69 -8.55 11.69 -2.92
N GLN A 70 -7.92 12.20 -1.87
CA GLN A 70 -8.16 13.57 -1.44
C GLN A 70 -7.33 14.44 -2.37
N GLU A 71 -8.03 15.19 -3.21
CA GLU A 71 -7.41 16.28 -3.96
C GLU A 71 -6.57 17.13 -2.99
N PRO A 72 -5.37 17.56 -3.40
CA PRO A 72 -4.56 18.44 -2.58
C PRO A 72 -5.42 19.65 -2.18
N PRO A 73 -5.36 20.11 -0.92
CA PRO A 73 -6.17 21.24 -0.48
C PRO A 73 -5.87 22.44 -1.37
N THR A 74 -6.88 22.87 -2.12
CA THR A 74 -6.85 24.09 -2.92
C THR A 74 -6.62 25.24 -1.96
N ARG A 75 -5.44 25.87 -2.06
CA ARG A 75 -5.15 27.13 -1.38
C ARG A 75 -5.86 28.28 -2.07
#